data_AF-A0A3S0XPS5-F1
#
_entry.id   AF-A0A3S0XPS5-F1
#
_cell.length_a   1.000
_cell.length_b   1.000
_cell.length_c   1.000
_cell.angle_alpha   90.00
_cell.angle_beta   90.00
_cell.angle_gamma   90.00
#
_symmetry.space_group_name_H-M   'P 1'
#
loop_
_entity.id
_entity.type
_entity.pdbx_description
1 polymer ?
#
loop_
_entity_poly.entity_id
_entity_poly.type
_entity_poly.pdbx_seq_one_letter_code
_entity_poly.pdbx_strand_id
1 'polypeptide(L)'
;MKQNICQLVKNALIEVLNLDKDTPILGKTKLKDHLGLDSMSSLTFLVTLEENIDGFVVDPDSLQMSDLETLDSISQYVLKEISNASPISLYQDNDLVKVAYA
;
A
#
# COMPACT_ATOMS: atom_id res chain seq x y z
N MET A 1 -12.33 -2.94 11.18
CA MET A 1 -11.44 -2.10 10.35
C MET A 1 -10.32 -2.90 9.68
N LYS A 2 -9.41 -3.58 10.39
CA LYS A 2 -8.35 -4.41 9.76
C LYS A 2 -8.84 -5.48 8.77
N GLN A 3 -9.95 -6.17 9.06
CA GLN A 3 -10.46 -7.24 8.18
C GLN A 3 -10.97 -6.74 6.83
N ASN A 4 -11.40 -5.47 6.73
CA ASN A 4 -11.85 -4.91 5.44
C ASN A 4 -10.67 -4.68 4.50
N ILE A 5 -9.52 -4.20 5.00
CA ILE A 5 -8.34 -3.94 4.16
C ILE A 5 -7.80 -5.24 3.58
N CYS A 6 -7.60 -6.28 4.38
CA CYS A 6 -7.13 -7.57 3.85
C CYS A 6 -8.10 -8.13 2.78
N GLN A 7 -9.41 -7.94 2.94
CA GLN A 7 -10.38 -8.36 1.92
C GLN A 7 -10.32 -7.50 0.66
N LEU A 8 -10.17 -6.18 0.78
CA LEU A 8 -10.02 -5.28 -0.38
C LEU A 8 -8.75 -5.61 -1.17
N VAL A 9 -7.63 -5.81 -0.46
CA VAL A 9 -6.36 -6.25 -1.06
C VAL A 9 -6.53 -7.60 -1.76
N LYS A 10 -7.21 -8.56 -1.12
CA LYS A 10 -7.51 -9.86 -1.72
C LYS A 10 -8.33 -9.72 -3.00
N ASN A 11 -9.36 -8.88 -2.99
CA ASN A 11 -10.23 -8.66 -4.13
C ASN A 11 -9.48 -8.02 -5.30
N ALA A 12 -8.64 -7.00 -5.03
CA ALA A 12 -7.80 -6.39 -6.05
C ALA A 12 -6.82 -7.40 -6.68
N LEU A 13 -6.23 -8.30 -5.88
CA LEU A 13 -5.38 -9.38 -6.42
C LEU A 13 -6.16 -10.36 -7.30
N ILE A 14 -7.36 -10.76 -6.86
CA ILE A 14 -8.24 -11.66 -7.61
C ILE A 14 -8.61 -11.03 -8.96
N GLU A 15 -8.90 -9.74 -8.97
CA GLU A 15 -9.27 -8.99 -10.18
C GLU A 15 -8.10 -8.87 -11.16
N VAL A 16 -6.93 -8.41 -10.68
CA VAL A 16 -5.76 -8.17 -11.53
C VAL A 16 -5.15 -9.45 -12.07
N LEU A 17 -5.13 -10.51 -11.25
CA LEU A 17 -4.58 -11.80 -11.64
C LEU A 17 -5.64 -12.75 -12.21
N ASN A 18 -6.89 -12.28 -12.32
CA ASN A 18 -8.04 -13.02 -12.83
C ASN A 18 -8.18 -14.42 -12.16
N LEU A 19 -8.04 -14.45 -10.84
CA LEU A 19 -8.10 -15.67 -10.03
C LEU A 19 -9.54 -16.02 -9.65
N ASP A 20 -9.76 -17.25 -9.21
CA ASP A 20 -11.05 -17.63 -8.64
C ASP A 20 -11.27 -16.96 -7.27
N LYS A 21 -12.51 -16.53 -7.00
CA LYS A 21 -12.89 -15.89 -5.73
C LYS A 21 -12.67 -16.79 -4.50
N ASP A 22 -12.78 -18.10 -4.71
CA ASP A 22 -12.55 -19.15 -3.73
C ASP A 22 -11.06 -19.47 -3.51
N THR A 23 -10.14 -18.78 -4.19
CA THR A 23 -8.71 -18.99 -4.00
C THR A 23 -8.34 -18.73 -2.53
N PRO A 24 -7.73 -19.71 -1.83
CA PRO A 24 -7.33 -19.56 -0.44
C PRO A 24 -6.04 -18.75 -0.35
N ILE A 25 -6.17 -17.41 -0.37
CA ILE A 25 -5.06 -16.49 -0.13
C ILE A 25 -4.96 -16.24 1.37
N LEU A 26 -3.85 -16.66 1.98
CA LEU A 26 -3.54 -16.46 3.39
C LEU A 26 -2.63 -15.23 3.55
N GLY A 27 -2.59 -14.64 4.75
CA GLY A 27 -1.73 -13.48 5.05
C GLY A 27 -0.25 -13.68 4.68
N LYS A 28 0.25 -14.90 4.92
CA LYS A 28 1.62 -15.34 4.60
C LYS A 28 1.84 -15.77 3.14
N THR A 29 0.82 -15.71 2.29
CA THR A 29 0.97 -16.10 0.87
C THR A 29 1.85 -15.08 0.16
N LYS A 30 2.88 -15.57 -0.53
CA LYS A 30 3.80 -14.72 -1.30
C LYS A 30 3.15 -14.23 -2.58
N LEU A 31 3.09 -12.93 -2.79
CA LEU A 31 2.41 -12.32 -3.94
C LEU A 31 3.16 -12.64 -5.25
N LYS A 32 4.47 -12.46 -5.25
CA LYS A 32 5.32 -12.76 -6.42
C LYS A 32 5.39 -14.26 -6.72
N ASP A 33 5.84 -15.05 -5.74
CA ASP A 33 6.16 -16.46 -5.96
C ASP A 33 4.92 -17.35 -6.12
N HIS A 34 3.81 -17.03 -5.43
CA HIS A 34 2.66 -17.92 -5.33
C HIS A 34 1.48 -17.50 -6.21
N LEU A 35 1.34 -16.20 -6.46
CA LEU A 35 0.26 -15.63 -7.27
C LEU A 35 0.76 -15.14 -8.63
N GLY A 36 2.07 -15.12 -8.89
CA GLY A 36 2.63 -14.69 -10.17
C GLY A 36 2.52 -13.18 -10.37
N LEU A 37 2.65 -12.40 -9.30
CA LEU A 37 2.65 -10.94 -9.41
C LEU A 37 3.93 -10.47 -10.12
N ASP A 38 3.82 -10.23 -11.43
CA ASP A 38 4.89 -9.67 -12.26
C ASP A 38 5.01 -8.15 -12.12
N SER A 39 6.09 -7.54 -12.63
CA SER A 39 6.31 -6.09 -12.56
C SER A 39 5.16 -5.27 -13.17
N MET A 40 4.57 -5.75 -14.27
CA MET A 40 3.43 -5.09 -14.92
C MET A 40 2.16 -5.24 -14.09
N SER A 41 1.86 -6.46 -13.63
CA SER A 41 0.72 -6.78 -12.78
C SER A 41 0.78 -6.05 -11.43
N SER A 42 2.00 -5.83 -10.91
CA SER A 42 2.24 -5.08 -9.67
C SER A 42 1.76 -3.63 -9.77
N LEU A 43 2.07 -2.94 -10.89
CA LEU A 43 1.61 -1.56 -11.09
C LEU A 43 0.09 -1.50 -11.23
N THR A 44 -0.51 -2.39 -12.03
CA THR A 44 -1.97 -2.47 -12.15
C THR A 44 -2.63 -2.75 -10.80
N PHE A 45 -2.04 -3.64 -10.01
CA PHE A 45 -2.50 -3.94 -8.66
C PHE A 45 -2.46 -2.74 -7.73
N LEU A 46 -1.37 -1.96 -7.76
CA LEU A 46 -1.25 -0.73 -6.97
C LEU A 46 -2.32 0.29 -7.36
N VAL A 47 -2.52 0.54 -8.65
CA VAL A 47 -3.58 1.44 -9.15
C VAL A 47 -4.97 0.94 -8.72
N THR A 48 -5.22 -0.36 -8.86
CA THR A 48 -6.50 -0.96 -8.45
C THR A 48 -6.74 -0.80 -6.94
N LEU A 49 -5.70 -0.91 -6.11
CA LEU A 49 -5.81 -0.66 -4.67
C LEU A 49 -6.19 0.79 -4.36
N GLU A 50 -5.56 1.76 -5.01
CA GLU A 50 -5.89 3.19 -4.85
C GLU A 50 -7.34 3.48 -5.22
N GLU A 51 -7.83 2.89 -6.32
CA GLU A 51 -9.21 3.06 -6.76
C GLU A 51 -10.24 2.39 -5.81
N ASN A 52 -9.85 1.31 -5.14
CA ASN A 52 -10.74 0.57 -4.24
C ASN A 52 -10.70 1.06 -2.77
N ILE A 53 -9.67 1.82 -2.40
CA ILE A 53 -9.42 2.20 -1.01
C ILE A 53 -9.39 3.73 -0.90
N ASP A 54 -10.51 4.28 -0.42
CA ASP A 54 -10.65 5.72 -0.23
C ASP A 54 -9.63 6.26 0.79
N GLY A 55 -8.90 7.31 0.41
CA GLY A 55 -7.83 7.92 1.20
C GLY A 55 -6.49 7.16 1.18
N PHE A 56 -6.35 6.13 0.36
CA PHE A 56 -5.06 5.46 0.11
C PHE A 56 -4.43 5.97 -1.19
N VAL A 57 -3.17 6.38 -1.11
CA VAL A 57 -2.34 6.76 -2.25
C VAL A 57 -1.01 6.03 -2.08
N VAL A 58 -0.54 5.37 -3.13
CA VAL A 58 0.77 4.70 -3.11
C VAL A 58 1.84 5.75 -3.27
N ASP A 59 2.72 5.83 -2.28
CA ASP A 59 3.93 6.63 -2.37
C ASP A 59 5.08 5.74 -2.87
N PRO A 60 5.61 5.97 -4.08
CA PRO A 60 6.71 5.19 -4.64
C PRO A 60 8.01 5.31 -3.83
N ASP A 61 8.19 6.38 -3.06
CA ASP A 61 9.35 6.55 -2.17
C ASP A 61 9.21 5.74 -0.87
N SER A 62 7.97 5.53 -0.40
CA SER A 62 7.67 4.76 0.80
C SER A 62 7.51 3.26 0.53
N LEU A 63 7.14 2.88 -0.69
CA LEU A 63 6.87 1.51 -1.11
C LEU A 63 8.17 0.70 -1.24
N GLN A 64 8.35 -0.30 -0.38
CA GLN A 64 9.48 -1.23 -0.45
C GLN A 64 9.09 -2.56 -1.08
N MET A 65 10.06 -3.28 -1.65
CA MET A 65 9.81 -4.62 -2.19
C MET A 65 9.30 -5.60 -1.13
N SER A 66 9.65 -5.40 0.14
CA SER A 66 9.16 -6.19 1.28
C SER A 66 7.67 -5.98 1.54
N ASP A 67 7.12 -4.80 1.21
CA ASP A 67 5.71 -4.49 1.39
C ASP A 67 4.85 -5.27 0.39
N LEU A 68 5.40 -5.57 -0.80
CA LEU A 68 4.79 -6.41 -1.83
C LEU A 68 5.17 -7.90 -1.72
N GLU A 69 5.78 -8.34 -0.61
CA GLU A 69 6.18 -9.74 -0.46
C GLU A 69 4.98 -10.65 -0.17
N THR A 70 4.10 -10.24 0.76
CA THR A 70 2.97 -11.04 1.22
C THR A 70 1.69 -10.23 1.34
N LEU A 71 0.54 -10.91 1.39
CA LEU A 71 -0.76 -10.26 1.62
C LEU A 71 -0.78 -9.45 2.94
N ASP A 72 -0.16 -9.98 3.99
CA ASP A 72 -0.05 -9.27 5.26
C ASP A 72 0.81 -8.02 5.14
N SER A 73 1.97 -8.10 4.47
CA SER A 73 2.87 -6.98 4.27
C SER A 73 2.16 -5.80 3.61
N ILE A 74 1.49 -6.04 2.48
CA ILE A 74 0.80 -4.98 1.74
C ILE A 74 -0.40 -4.44 2.52
N SER A 75 -1.10 -5.30 3.27
CA SER A 75 -2.20 -4.87 4.13
C SER A 75 -1.70 -3.96 5.26
N GLN A 76 -0.52 -4.23 5.84
CA GLN A 76 0.09 -3.34 6.82
C GLN A 76 0.51 -2.01 6.20
N TYR A 77 1.10 -2.05 5.01
CA TYR A 77 1.48 -0.83 4.27
C TYR A 77 0.26 0.07 4.04
N VAL A 78 -0.81 -0.47 3.47
CA VAL A 78 -2.06 0.26 3.22
C VAL A 78 -2.62 0.86 4.52
N LEU A 79 -2.64 0.09 5.62
CA LEU A 79 -3.09 0.60 6.92
C LEU A 79 -2.22 1.74 7.45
N LYS A 80 -0.90 1.66 7.24
CA LYS A 80 0.06 2.69 7.62
C LYS A 80 -0.18 3.97 6.82
N GLU A 81 -0.34 3.88 5.50
CA GLU A 81 -0.57 5.03 4.63
C GLU A 81 -1.91 5.72 4.95
N ILE A 82 -3.00 4.96 5.11
CA ILE A 82 -4.30 5.52 5.51
C ILE A 82 -4.22 6.17 6.89
N SER A 83 -3.46 5.58 7.82
CA SER A 83 -3.26 6.16 9.15
C SER A 83 -2.39 7.43 9.12
N ASN A 84 -1.45 7.53 8.17
CA ASN A 84 -0.62 8.71 7.94
C ASN A 84 -1.35 9.82 7.16
N ALA A 85 -2.41 9.48 6.43
CA ALA A 85 -3.20 10.43 5.63
C ALA A 85 -4.08 11.40 6.45
N SER A 86 -4.04 11.37 7.79
CA SER A 86 -4.64 12.43 8.63
C SER A 86 -3.72 13.66 8.68
N PRO A 87 -4.26 14.89 8.52
CA PRO A 87 -3.46 16.04 8.12
C PRO A 87 -2.75 16.71 9.31
N ILE A 88 -1.44 16.96 9.13
CA ILE A 88 -0.73 18.25 9.23
C ILE A 88 0.74 17.97 9.61
N SER A 89 1.63 18.06 8.63
CA SER A 89 2.89 18.77 8.83
C SER A 89 3.38 19.33 7.48
N LEU A 90 2.73 20.42 7.04
CA LEU A 90 3.33 21.34 6.07
C LEU A 90 4.24 22.37 6.76
N TYR A 91 4.79 22.04 7.92
CA TYR A 91 5.80 22.83 8.61
C TYR A 91 6.90 21.91 9.11
N GLN A 92 7.76 21.48 8.20
CA GLN A 92 9.11 21.11 8.58
C GLN A 92 9.91 22.41 8.74
N ASP A 93 9.65 23.06 9.86
CA ASP A 93 10.50 24.09 10.45
C ASP A 93 11.87 23.46 10.70
N ASN A 94 12.87 23.84 9.90
CA ASN A 94 14.29 24.04 10.26
C ASN A 94 15.16 24.08 8.99
N ASP A 95 15.22 25.24 8.34
CA ASP A 95 16.54 25.73 7.93
C ASP A 95 16.80 27.06 8.63
N LEU A 96 17.87 27.05 9.41
CA LEU A 96 18.32 28.11 10.29
C LEU A 96 18.96 29.21 9.44
N VAL A 97 18.31 30.36 9.31
CA VAL A 97 19.05 31.63 9.20
C VAL A 97 18.84 32.42 10.47
N LYS A 98 19.63 32.06 11.48
CA LYS A 98 20.08 33.01 12.50
C LYS A 98 20.87 34.12 11.79
N VAL A 99 20.34 35.33 11.76
CA VAL A 99 20.99 36.66 11.96
C VAL A 99 20.02 37.73 11.44
N ALA A 100 19.70 38.83 12.09
CA ALA A 100 19.97 39.37 13.41
C ALA A 100 18.86 40.41 13.68
N TYR A 101 18.46 40.55 14.94
CA TYR A 101 17.68 41.69 15.42
C TYR A 101 18.66 42.86 15.62
N ALA A 102 18.50 43.96 14.87
CA ALA A 102 18.83 45.36 15.22
C ALA A 102 18.83 46.23 13.97
#